data_AF-A0A9D7S661-F1
#
_entry.id   AF-A0A9D7S661-F1
#
_cell.length_a   1.000
_cell.length_b   1.000
_cell.length_c   1.000
_cell.angle_alpha   90.00
_cell.angle_beta   90.00
_cell.angle_gamma   90.00
#
_symmetry.space_group_name_H-M   'P 1'
#
loop_
_entity.id
_entity.type
_entity.pdbx_description
1 polymer ?
#
loop_
_entity_poly.entity_id
_entity_poly.type
_entity_poly.pdbx_seq_one_letter_code
_entity_poly.pdbx_strand_id
1 'polypeptide(L)'
;MSDQPELTLEQLAAAADVPLRTARFYIQKGLLARPHGSTRSAWYDAGHLETLLRIRKWSAAGLSLARIAELLSSGDATAPPRRAPGAIEVRTHIHLADGLELVITPDQARLSPEQLRALIRAVLEAHAAVSAPAPAASTEE
;
A
#
# COMPACT_ATOMS: atom_id res chain seq x y z
N MET A 1 30.11 -13.17 -12.28
CA MET A 1 30.62 -12.06 -11.44
C MET A 1 29.76 -10.86 -11.75
N SER A 2 28.68 -10.67 -11.00
CA SER A 2 27.82 -9.50 -11.20
C SER A 2 28.54 -8.31 -10.57
N ASP A 3 29.04 -7.43 -11.41
CA ASP A 3 29.60 -6.13 -11.05
C ASP A 3 28.47 -5.32 -10.41
N GLN A 4 28.31 -5.43 -9.09
CA GLN A 4 27.27 -4.68 -8.39
C GLN A 4 27.78 -3.26 -8.21
N PRO A 5 27.10 -2.24 -8.76
CA PRO A 5 27.56 -0.87 -8.63
C PRO A 5 27.59 -0.48 -7.16
N GLU A 6 28.78 -0.17 -6.65
CA GLU A 6 28.98 0.44 -5.34
C GLU A 6 28.48 1.89 -5.42
N LEU A 7 27.25 2.12 -4.98
CA LEU A 7 26.61 3.44 -5.03
C LEU A 7 26.89 4.20 -3.74
N THR A 8 27.10 5.52 -3.85
CA THR A 8 27.01 6.41 -2.69
C THR A 8 25.54 6.60 -2.29
N LEU A 9 25.30 7.10 -1.07
CA LEU A 9 23.93 7.40 -0.64
C LEU A 9 23.22 8.41 -1.56
N GLU A 10 23.96 9.35 -2.13
CA GLU A 10 23.42 10.35 -3.06
C GLU A 10 23.01 9.71 -4.39
N GLN A 11 23.86 8.83 -4.94
CA GLN A 11 23.55 8.08 -6.16
C GLN A 11 22.37 7.14 -5.95
N LEU A 12 22.31 6.47 -4.79
CA LEU A 12 21.19 5.61 -4.42
C LEU A 12 19.86 6.38 -4.35
N ALA A 13 19.88 7.53 -3.67
CA ALA A 13 18.72 8.39 -3.51
C ALA A 13 18.22 8.93 -4.86
N ALA A 14 19.15 9.38 -5.72
CA ALA A 14 18.83 9.83 -7.07
C ALA A 14 18.27 8.70 -7.94
N ALA A 15 18.86 7.51 -7.92
CA ALA A 15 18.40 6.36 -8.69
C ALA A 15 17.00 5.88 -8.28
N ALA A 16 16.65 6.01 -7.01
CA ALA A 16 15.32 5.67 -6.50
C ALA A 16 14.29 6.81 -6.64
N ASP A 17 14.74 8.01 -7.03
CA ASP A 17 13.98 9.26 -7.00
C ASP A 17 13.32 9.50 -5.63
N VAL A 18 14.17 9.46 -4.60
CA VAL A 18 13.82 9.72 -3.20
C VAL A 18 14.75 10.82 -2.66
N PRO A 19 14.23 11.82 -1.91
CA PRO A 19 15.09 12.84 -1.33
C PRO A 19 16.15 12.25 -0.41
N LEU A 20 17.38 12.78 -0.45
CA LEU A 20 18.50 12.32 0.38
C LEU A 20 18.15 12.30 1.88
N ARG A 21 17.38 13.29 2.34
CA ARG A 21 16.88 13.37 3.72
C ARG A 21 15.98 12.18 4.08
N THR A 22 15.13 11.76 3.15
CA THR A 22 14.21 10.62 3.32
C THR A 22 14.98 9.31 3.32
N ALA A 23 15.99 9.15 2.46
CA ALA A 23 16.87 7.98 2.47
C ALA A 23 17.60 7.83 3.83
N ARG A 24 18.18 8.92 4.34
CA ARG A 24 18.78 8.95 5.69
C ARG A 24 17.79 8.58 6.80
N PHE A 25 16.58 9.12 6.71
CA PHE A 25 15.52 8.82 7.67
C PHE A 25 15.15 7.33 7.66
N TYR A 26 15.06 6.68 6.50
CA TYR A 26 14.81 5.25 6.41
C TYR A 26 15.94 4.39 7.01
N ILE A 27 17.20 4.78 6.83
CA ILE A 27 18.34 4.13 7.49
C ILE A 27 18.22 4.27 9.02
N GLN A 28 17.93 5.48 9.52
CA GLN A 28 17.79 5.73 10.96
C GLN A 28 16.62 4.94 11.58
N LYS A 29 15.53 4.76 10.83
CA LYS A 29 14.37 3.96 11.23
C LYS A 29 14.56 2.45 11.04
N GLY A 30 15.69 2.00 10.47
CA GLY A 30 15.96 0.59 10.21
C GLY A 30 15.15 -0.01 9.05
N LEU A 31 14.52 0.84 8.22
CA LEU A 31 13.78 0.41 7.03
C LEU A 31 14.71 0.07 5.85
N LEU A 32 15.87 0.74 5.81
CA LEU A 32 16.94 0.44 4.86
C LEU A 32 18.15 -0.06 5.66
N ALA A 33 18.80 -1.10 5.15
CA ALA A 33 20.04 -1.60 5.74
C ALA A 33 21.12 -0.50 5.78
N ARG A 34 22.02 -0.63 6.75
CA ARG A 34 23.18 0.28 6.86
C ARG A 34 24.12 0.02 5.68
N PRO A 35 24.84 1.06 5.21
CA PRO A 35 25.83 0.89 4.16
C PRO A 35 26.88 -0.14 4.54
N HIS A 36 27.46 -0.76 3.51
CA HIS A 36 28.65 -1.57 3.64
C HIS A 36 29.88 -0.68 3.86
N GLY A 37 30.87 -1.21 4.57
CA GLY A 37 32.14 -0.51 4.82
C GLY A 37 32.11 0.44 6.03
N SER A 38 33.26 1.11 6.25
CA SER A 38 33.42 2.12 7.32
C SER A 38 32.82 3.46 6.90
N THR A 39 32.54 4.36 7.85
CA THR A 39 31.89 5.67 7.60
C THR A 39 32.53 6.48 6.46
N ARG A 40 33.84 6.34 6.23
CA ARG A 40 34.58 7.05 5.17
C ARG A 40 34.52 6.36 3.80
N SER A 41 34.17 5.07 3.76
CA SER A 41 34.10 4.23 2.57
C SER A 41 32.75 3.51 2.54
N ALA A 42 31.68 4.24 2.89
CA ALA A 42 30.33 3.70 2.97
C ALA A 42 29.72 3.58 1.57
N TRP A 43 29.28 2.38 1.18
CA TRP A 43 28.68 2.13 -0.12
C TRP A 43 27.41 1.27 -0.02
N TYR A 44 26.60 1.32 -1.07
CA TYR A 44 25.30 0.67 -1.17
C TYR A 44 25.27 -0.18 -2.44
N ASP A 45 24.67 -1.37 -2.33
CA ASP A 45 24.50 -2.29 -3.45
C ASP A 45 23.12 -2.13 -4.13
N ALA A 46 22.88 -2.95 -5.15
CA ALA A 46 21.60 -3.02 -5.84
C ALA A 46 20.44 -3.48 -4.94
N GLY A 47 20.70 -4.26 -3.88
CA GLY A 47 19.68 -4.68 -2.92
C GLY A 47 19.15 -3.52 -2.08
N HIS A 48 20.01 -2.56 -1.75
CA HIS A 48 19.59 -1.31 -1.12
C HIS A 48 18.69 -0.49 -2.07
N LEU A 49 19.03 -0.44 -3.36
CA LEU A 49 18.22 0.27 -4.36
C LEU A 49 16.84 -0.35 -4.49
N GLU A 50 16.78 -1.68 -4.61
CA GLU A 50 15.52 -2.41 -4.71
C GLU A 50 14.64 -2.17 -3.47
N THR A 51 15.23 -2.19 -2.29
CA THR A 51 14.53 -1.89 -1.03
C THR A 51 13.97 -0.46 -1.03
N LEU A 52 14.76 0.54 -1.45
CA LEU A 52 14.31 1.92 -1.51
C LEU A 52 13.14 2.11 -2.50
N LEU A 53 13.21 1.45 -3.66
CA LEU A 53 12.15 1.46 -4.67
C LEU A 53 10.85 0.83 -4.14
N ARG A 54 10.94 -0.28 -3.40
CA ARG A 54 9.76 -0.89 -2.75
C ARG A 54 9.15 0.03 -1.70
N ILE A 55 9.97 0.65 -0.84
CA ILE A 55 9.49 1.63 0.15
C ILE A 55 8.76 2.79 -0.54
N ARG A 56 9.34 3.35 -1.61
CA ARG A 56 8.71 4.43 -2.38
C ARG A 56 7.38 3.99 -2.99
N LYS A 57 7.33 2.81 -3.62
CA LYS A 57 6.10 2.26 -4.21
C LYS A 57 4.96 2.17 -3.19
N TRP A 58 5.23 1.60 -2.01
CA TRP A 58 4.21 1.44 -0.97
C TRP A 58 3.86 2.75 -0.26
N SER A 59 4.83 3.64 -0.08
CA SER A 59 4.56 4.98 0.46
C SER A 59 3.67 5.79 -0.49
N ALA A 60 3.87 5.68 -1.80
CA ALA A 60 3.02 6.31 -2.81
C ALA A 60 1.61 5.72 -2.85
N ALA A 61 1.46 4.43 -2.49
CA ALA A 61 0.18 3.76 -2.30
C ALA A 61 -0.50 4.10 -0.95
N GLY A 62 0.08 4.98 -0.14
CA GLY A 62 -0.51 5.45 1.12
C GLY A 62 -0.32 4.53 2.33
N LEU A 63 0.55 3.51 2.24
CA LEU A 63 0.85 2.64 3.37
C LEU A 63 1.65 3.39 4.44
N SER A 64 1.38 3.08 5.71
CA SER A 64 2.18 3.60 6.82
C SER A 64 3.59 2.99 6.83
N LEU A 65 4.56 3.73 7.36
CA LEU A 65 5.95 3.23 7.46
C LEU A 65 6.09 1.98 8.32
N ALA A 66 5.28 1.86 9.38
CA ALA A 66 5.22 0.65 10.20
C ALA A 66 4.78 -0.56 9.36
N ARG A 67 3.80 -0.36 8.49
CA ARG A 67 3.33 -1.41 7.57
C ARG A 67 4.38 -1.77 6.53
N ILE A 68 5.08 -0.79 5.99
CA ILE A 68 6.18 -1.01 5.05
C ILE A 68 7.29 -1.84 5.72
N ALA A 69 7.64 -1.57 6.98
CA ALA A 69 8.62 -2.36 7.72
C ALA A 69 8.22 -3.85 7.85
N GLU A 70 6.94 -4.13 8.12
CA GLU A 70 6.42 -5.49 8.18
C GLU A 70 6.50 -6.21 6.84
N LEU A 71 6.14 -5.52 5.75
CA LEU A 71 6.18 -6.06 4.39
C LEU A 71 7.61 -6.36 3.94
N LEU A 72 8.56 -5.48 4.28
CA LEU A 72 9.98 -5.70 4.02
C LEU A 72 10.51 -6.93 4.77
N SER A 73 10.06 -7.15 6.02
CA SER A 73 10.50 -8.29 6.83
C SER A 73 9.84 -9.61 6.45
N SER A 74 8.59 -9.56 5.95
CA SER A 74 7.81 -10.78 5.68
C SER A 74 7.98 -11.32 4.26
N GLY A 75 8.61 -10.57 3.34
CA GLY A 75 8.78 -10.97 1.94
C GLY A 75 7.50 -10.96 1.09
N ASP A 76 6.33 -11.08 1.72
CA ASP A 76 5.03 -11.16 1.06
C ASP A 76 4.23 -9.86 1.12
N ALA A 77 4.05 -9.23 -0.05
CA ALA A 77 3.26 -8.01 -0.25
C ALA A 77 1.75 -8.19 -0.04
N THR A 78 1.26 -9.43 0.06
CA THR A 78 -0.17 -9.80 0.11
C THR A 78 -0.67 -10.20 1.50
N ALA A 79 0.22 -10.49 2.46
CA ALA A 79 -0.23 -10.96 3.77
C ALA A 79 -1.03 -9.86 4.48
N PRO A 80 -2.26 -10.11 4.96
CA PRO A 80 -3.01 -9.12 5.74
C PRO A 80 -2.22 -8.69 6.99
N PRO A 81 -2.44 -7.47 7.51
CA PRO A 81 -1.72 -6.98 8.69
C PRO A 81 -1.84 -7.99 9.83
N ARG A 82 -0.70 -8.35 10.46
CA ARG A 82 -0.72 -9.15 11.69
C ARG A 82 -1.32 -8.27 12.78
N ARG A 83 -2.50 -8.66 13.27
CA ARG A 83 -3.17 -7.95 14.35
C ARG A 83 -2.38 -8.19 15.64
N ALA A 84 -1.96 -7.12 16.31
CA ALA A 84 -1.38 -7.24 17.64
C ALA A 84 -2.44 -7.79 18.61
N PRO A 85 -2.07 -8.68 19.56
CA PRO A 85 -2.98 -9.08 20.63
C PRO A 85 -3.53 -7.83 21.36
N GLY A 86 -4.86 -7.73 21.45
CA GLY A 86 -5.55 -6.58 22.04
C GLY A 86 -5.90 -5.43 21.09
N ALA A 87 -5.58 -5.53 19.79
CA ALA A 87 -6.01 -4.54 18.80
C ALA A 87 -7.53 -4.57 18.61
N ILE A 88 -8.19 -3.43 18.88
CA ILE A 88 -9.62 -3.23 18.63
C ILE A 88 -9.76 -2.47 17.31
N GLU A 89 -10.60 -2.99 16.41
CA GLU A 89 -10.88 -2.37 15.11
C GLU A 89 -12.40 -2.26 14.93
N VAL A 90 -12.89 -1.06 14.60
CA VAL A 90 -14.30 -0.82 14.28
C VAL A 90 -14.49 -0.99 12.79
N ARG A 91 -15.39 -1.90 12.41
CA ARG A 91 -15.77 -2.15 11.03
C ARG A 91 -17.26 -1.90 10.83
N THR A 92 -17.60 -1.25 9.73
CA THR A 92 -18.97 -1.07 9.28
C THR A 92 -19.28 -2.15 8.24
N HIS A 93 -20.28 -2.96 8.54
CA HIS A 93 -20.79 -4.02 7.68
C HIS A 93 -22.05 -3.53 6.99
N ILE A 94 -22.05 -3.48 5.65
CA ILE A 94 -23.16 -2.99 4.84
C ILE A 94 -23.63 -4.12 3.95
N HIS A 95 -24.86 -4.58 4.18
CA HIS A 95 -25.53 -5.55 3.29
C HIS A 95 -26.06 -4.83 2.05
N LEU A 96 -25.67 -5.30 0.87
CA LEU A 96 -26.06 -4.70 -0.40
C LEU A 96 -27.17 -5.51 -1.09
N ALA A 97 -27.00 -6.84 -1.16
CA ALA A 97 -27.93 -7.80 -1.72
C ALA A 97 -27.58 -9.20 -1.23
N ASP A 98 -28.42 -10.20 -1.54
CA ASP A 98 -28.13 -11.59 -1.20
C ASP A 98 -26.76 -12.02 -1.78
N GLY A 99 -25.84 -12.39 -0.89
CA GLY A 99 -24.46 -12.76 -1.25
C GLY A 99 -23.50 -11.59 -1.49
N LEU A 100 -23.93 -10.34 -1.27
CA LEU A 100 -23.11 -9.14 -1.47
C LEU A 100 -23.04 -8.26 -0.21
N GLU A 101 -21.83 -8.12 0.34
CA GLU A 101 -21.54 -7.30 1.52
C GLU A 101 -20.36 -6.36 1.28
N LEU A 102 -20.46 -5.14 1.79
CA LEU A 102 -19.40 -4.14 1.80
C LEU A 102 -18.93 -3.90 3.24
N VAL A 103 -17.67 -4.24 3.52
CA VAL A 103 -17.04 -4.05 4.82
C VAL A 103 -16.04 -2.91 4.73
N ILE A 104 -16.20 -1.90 5.60
CA ILE A 104 -15.37 -0.70 5.60
C ILE A 104 -14.79 -0.49 6.99
N THR A 105 -13.50 -0.18 7.05
CA THR A 105 -12.87 0.39 8.24
C THR A 105 -12.84 1.91 8.08
N PRO A 106 -13.78 2.68 8.65
CA PRO A 106 -14.00 4.09 8.30
C PRO A 106 -12.78 4.97 8.59
N ASP A 107 -12.06 4.68 9.67
CA ASP A 107 -10.82 5.37 10.05
C ASP A 107 -9.72 5.21 8.99
N GLN A 108 -9.51 3.98 8.51
CA GLN A 108 -8.52 3.69 7.47
C GLN A 108 -8.94 4.24 6.10
N ALA A 109 -10.24 4.19 5.79
CA ALA A 109 -10.78 4.72 4.54
C ALA A 109 -10.76 6.26 4.51
N ARG A 110 -10.56 6.93 5.66
CA ARG A 110 -10.56 8.40 5.81
C ARG A 110 -11.82 9.05 5.24
N LEU A 111 -12.95 8.35 5.33
CA LEU A 111 -14.24 8.83 4.82
C LEU A 111 -14.98 9.60 5.90
N SER A 112 -15.48 10.79 5.57
CA SER A 112 -16.47 11.47 6.39
C SER A 112 -17.79 10.68 6.41
N PRO A 113 -18.67 10.90 7.40
CA PRO A 113 -19.99 10.29 7.43
C PRO A 113 -20.83 10.58 6.18
N GLU A 114 -20.66 11.73 5.55
CA GLU A 114 -21.36 12.09 4.30
C GLU A 114 -20.79 11.34 3.10
N GLN A 115 -19.46 11.24 3.00
CA GLN A 115 -18.79 10.48 1.95
C GLN A 115 -19.10 8.98 2.05
N LEU A 116 -19.16 8.43 3.26
CA LEU A 116 -19.58 7.05 3.49
C LEU A 116 -21.01 6.80 2.99
N ARG A 117 -21.95 7.69 3.34
CA ARG A 117 -23.34 7.60 2.86
C ARG A 117 -23.42 7.74 1.33
N ALA A 118 -22.62 8.63 0.73
CA ALA A 118 -22.56 8.80 -0.71
C ALA A 118 -22.01 7.54 -1.41
N LEU A 119 -20.96 6.93 -0.85
CA LEU A 119 -20.41 5.66 -1.33
C LEU A 119 -21.45 4.54 -1.28
N ILE A 120 -22.14 4.39 -0.16
CA ILE A 120 -23.19 3.36 0.00
C ILE A 120 -24.27 3.53 -1.08
N ARG A 121 -24.76 4.77 -1.29
CA ARG A 121 -25.75 5.04 -2.34
C ARG A 121 -25.23 4.68 -3.73
N ALA A 122 -24.01 5.11 -4.08
CA ALA A 122 -23.42 4.83 -5.38
C ALA A 122 -23.23 3.33 -5.64
N VAL A 123 -22.85 2.55 -4.62
CA VAL A 123 -22.68 1.11 -4.74
C VAL A 123 -24.02 0.40 -4.92
N LEU A 124 -25.06 0.83 -4.19
CA LEU A 124 -26.43 0.31 -4.35
C LEU A 124 -26.99 0.63 -5.74
N GLU A 125 -26.80 1.85 -6.25
CA GLU A 125 -27.20 2.25 -7.61
C GLU A 125 -26.45 1.44 -8.68
N ALA A 126 -25.14 1.27 -8.52
CA ALA A 126 -24.35 0.45 -9.43
C ALA A 126 -24.81 -1.00 -9.46
N HIS A 127 -25.11 -1.59 -8.29
CA HIS A 127 -25.68 -2.92 -8.21
C HIS A 127 -27.04 -3.00 -8.91
N ALA A 128 -27.93 -2.03 -8.69
CA ALA A 128 -29.24 -1.99 -9.35
C ALA A 128 -29.11 -1.89 -10.87
N ALA A 129 -28.16 -1.09 -11.39
CA ALA A 129 -27.93 -0.95 -12.82
C ALA A 129 -27.40 -2.25 -13.47
N VAL A 130 -26.55 -3.00 -12.76
CA VAL A 130 -25.99 -4.27 -13.25
C VAL A 130 -27.02 -5.41 -13.16
N SER A 131 -27.85 -5.40 -12.13
CA SER A 131 -28.88 -6.41 -11.89
C SER A 131 -30.18 -6.14 -12.65
N ALA A 132 -30.33 -4.96 -13.26
CA ALA A 132 -31.47 -4.67 -14.12
C ALA A 132 -31.47 -5.62 -15.32
N PRO A 133 -32.58 -6.35 -15.58
CA PRO A 133 -32.65 -7.19 -16.75
C PRO A 133 -32.50 -6.33 -18.00
N ALA A 134 -31.64 -6.76 -18.92
CA ALA A 134 -31.55 -6.15 -20.25
C ALA A 134 -32.96 -6.07 -20.84
N PRO A 135 -33.38 -4.94 -21.42
CA PRO A 135 -34.71 -4.85 -22.04
C PRO A 135 -34.78 -5.96 -23.08
N ALA A 136 -35.73 -6.88 -22.88
CA ALA A 136 -35.97 -7.98 -23.79
C ALA A 136 -36.12 -7.39 -25.20
N ALA A 137 -35.13 -7.67 -26.05
CA ALA A 137 -35.17 -7.31 -27.44
C ALA A 137 -36.49 -7.87 -28.00
N SER A 138 -37.27 -6.96 -28.54
CA SER A 138 -38.54 -7.20 -29.21
C SER A 138 -38.41 -8.44 -30.11
N THR A 139 -39.04 -9.53 -29.70
CA THR A 139 -39.35 -10.62 -30.62
C THR A 139 -40.77 -10.37 -31.11
N GLU A 140 -40.80 -9.90 -32.35
CA GLU A 140 -41.82 -10.07 -33.40
C GLU A 140 -43.16 -10.72 -33.00
N GLU A 141 -44.27 -10.01 -33.29
CA GLU A 141 -45.28 -10.44 -34.29
C GLU A 141 -46.12 -9.24 -34.77
#